data_AF-A0A0U1CWA4-F1
#
_entry.id   AF-A0A0U1CWA4-F1
#
_cell.length_a   1.000
_cell.length_b   1.000
_cell.length_c   1.000
_cell.angle_alpha   90.00
_cell.angle_beta   90.00
_cell.angle_gamma   90.00
#
_symmetry.space_group_name_H-M   'P 1'
#
loop_
_entity.id
_entity.type
_entity.pdbx_description
1 polymer ?
#
loop_
_entity_poly.entity_id
_entity_poly.type
_entity_poly.pdbx_seq_one_letter_code
_entity_poly.pdbx_strand_id
1 'polypeptide(L)'
;MECADDRELLSQSLLAAVVNDLVRRGVRALEAFGYTAAVTEMSEAGRLPAELSPVVAVLGDCSVDECMLTSDFLEDVGFTVVAPHPYFPRLRLELDKGLGWKAEVEAALERLLENARIEVPIGAGLSSAGFGAKSTVPQ
;
A
#
# COMPACT_ATOMS: atom_id res chain seq x y z
N MET A 1 14.39 15.41 1.45
CA MET A 1 14.05 13.98 1.63
C MET A 1 12.54 13.76 1.59
N GLU A 2 11.72 14.74 2.01
CA GLU A 2 10.24 14.68 1.97
C GLU A 2 9.64 14.49 0.55
N CYS A 3 10.15 15.14 -0.50
CA CYS A 3 9.55 15.03 -1.85
C CYS A 3 9.57 13.64 -2.51
N ALA A 4 10.49 12.75 -2.11
CA ALA A 4 10.55 11.40 -2.67
C ALA A 4 9.45 10.51 -2.08
N ASP A 5 9.23 10.64 -0.77
CA ASP A 5 8.19 9.95 -0.01
C ASP A 5 6.80 10.40 -0.49
N ASP A 6 6.61 11.70 -0.71
CA ASP A 6 5.38 12.27 -1.26
C ASP A 6 5.01 11.65 -2.62
N ARG A 7 5.99 11.47 -3.52
CA ARG A 7 5.77 10.87 -4.86
C ARG A 7 5.36 9.41 -4.78
N GLU A 8 5.93 8.66 -3.84
CA GLU A 8 5.62 7.25 -3.66
C GLU A 8 4.19 7.06 -3.11
N LEU A 9 3.82 7.85 -2.09
CA LEU A 9 2.47 7.89 -1.55
C LEU A 9 1.43 8.33 -2.60
N LEU A 10 1.78 9.32 -3.43
CA LEU A 10 0.94 9.73 -4.57
C LEU A 10 0.73 8.57 -5.55
N SER A 11 1.78 7.84 -5.91
CA SER A 11 1.71 6.72 -6.84
C SER A 11 0.82 5.59 -6.33
N GLN A 12 0.96 5.23 -5.05
CA GLN A 12 0.12 4.23 -4.39
C GLN A 12 -1.34 4.66 -4.33
N SER A 13 -1.62 5.92 -3.97
CA SER A 13 -2.98 6.44 -3.88
C SER A 13 -3.68 6.50 -5.25
N LEU A 14 -2.96 6.87 -6.31
CA LEU A 14 -3.48 6.85 -7.69
C LEU A 14 -3.81 5.43 -8.14
N LEU A 15 -2.91 4.47 -7.88
CA LEU A 15 -3.15 3.07 -8.22
C LEU A 15 -4.37 2.52 -7.46
N ALA A 16 -4.46 2.79 -6.16
CA ALA A 16 -5.61 2.39 -5.34
C ALA A 16 -6.94 2.98 -5.86
N ALA A 17 -6.93 4.25 -6.30
CA ALA A 17 -8.10 4.89 -6.91
C ALA A 17 -8.54 4.20 -8.20
N VAL A 18 -7.59 3.85 -9.08
CA VAL A 18 -7.84 3.10 -10.33
C VAL A 18 -8.38 1.71 -10.02
N VAL A 19 -7.73 0.97 -9.11
CA VAL A 19 -8.17 -0.36 -8.69
C VAL A 19 -9.59 -0.33 -8.15
N ASN A 20 -9.91 0.61 -7.27
CA ASN A 20 -11.25 0.78 -6.70
C ASN A 20 -12.30 1.08 -7.79
N ASP A 21 -11.95 1.88 -8.80
CA ASP A 21 -12.83 2.13 -9.93
C ASP A 21 -13.08 0.88 -10.79
N LEU A 22 -12.03 0.09 -11.06
CA LEU A 22 -12.12 -1.15 -11.83
C LEU A 22 -12.95 -2.22 -11.08
N VAL A 23 -12.78 -2.33 -9.76
CA VAL A 23 -13.59 -3.22 -8.91
C VAL A 23 -15.07 -2.85 -9.00
N ARG A 24 -15.42 -1.55 -8.89
CA ARG A 24 -16.82 -1.09 -9.04
C ARG A 24 -17.43 -1.43 -10.40
N ARG A 25 -16.61 -1.47 -11.44
CA ARG A 25 -17.02 -1.85 -12.81
C ARG A 25 -17.09 -3.37 -13.02
N GLY A 26 -16.72 -4.17 -12.02
CA GLY A 26 -16.74 -5.63 -12.11
C GLY A 26 -15.58 -6.22 -12.91
N VAL A 27 -14.48 -5.48 -13.09
CA VAL A 27 -13.25 -6.00 -13.68
C VAL A 27 -12.63 -7.03 -12.73
N ARG A 28 -12.23 -8.18 -13.27
CA ARG A 28 -11.71 -9.30 -12.46
C ARG A 28 -10.22 -9.24 -12.17
N ALA A 29 -9.44 -8.67 -13.08
CA ALA A 29 -8.00 -8.60 -12.93
C ALA A 29 -7.43 -7.44 -13.72
N LEU A 30 -6.29 -6.91 -13.27
CA LEU A 30 -5.48 -5.93 -13.97
C LEU A 30 -4.13 -6.59 -14.31
N GLU A 31 -3.70 -6.47 -15.56
CA GLU A 31 -2.37 -6.90 -16.00
C GLU A 31 -1.53 -5.68 -16.35
N ALA A 32 -0.25 -5.72 -15.98
CA ALA A 32 0.71 -4.66 -16.22
C ALA A 32 2.08 -5.26 -16.59
N PHE A 33 2.88 -4.49 -17.31
CA PHE A 33 4.29 -4.78 -17.53
C PHE A 33 5.11 -3.86 -16.64
N GLY A 34 5.93 -4.45 -15.77
CA GLY A 34 6.94 -3.71 -15.01
C GLY A 34 8.26 -3.65 -15.78
N TYR A 35 9.20 -2.81 -15.34
CA TYR A 35 10.60 -2.93 -15.71
C TYR A 35 11.43 -3.41 -14.51
N THR A 36 12.56 -4.06 -14.77
CA THR A 36 13.52 -4.50 -13.75
C THR A 36 14.72 -3.56 -13.72
N ALA A 37 15.47 -3.55 -12.62
CA ALA A 37 16.71 -2.79 -12.50
C ALA A 37 17.72 -3.10 -13.63
N ALA A 38 17.69 -4.31 -14.18
CA ALA A 38 18.52 -4.72 -15.31
C ALA A 38 18.30 -3.85 -16.57
N VAL A 39 17.09 -3.33 -16.80
CA VAL A 39 16.83 -2.42 -17.93
C VAL A 39 17.45 -1.06 -17.70
N THR A 40 17.29 -0.51 -16.50
CA THR A 40 17.83 0.81 -16.13
C THR A 40 19.35 0.81 -16.23
N GLU A 41 20.03 -0.18 -15.63
CA GLU A 41 21.49 -0.32 -15.70
C GLU A 41 22.01 -0.41 -17.14
N MET A 42 21.31 -1.14 -18.02
CA MET A 42 21.71 -1.29 -19.42
C MET A 42 21.41 -0.07 -20.28
N SER A 43 20.32 0.65 -19.97
CA SER A 43 19.94 1.90 -20.63
C SER A 43 20.96 3.00 -20.33
N GLU A 44 21.33 3.18 -19.05
CA GLU A 44 22.37 4.13 -18.62
C GLU A 44 23.74 3.81 -19.22
N ALA A 45 24.06 2.51 -19.37
CA ALA A 45 25.29 2.07 -20.01
C ALA A 45 25.27 2.18 -21.56
N GLY A 46 24.13 2.54 -22.17
CA GLY A 46 23.96 2.61 -23.62
C GLY A 46 24.10 1.27 -24.34
N ARG A 47 23.80 0.15 -23.66
CA ARG A 47 24.04 -1.22 -24.13
C ARG A 47 22.77 -2.06 -24.23
N LEU A 48 21.64 -1.44 -24.57
CA LEU A 48 20.39 -2.16 -24.75
C LEU A 48 20.56 -3.29 -25.79
N PRO A 49 20.12 -4.54 -25.49
CA PRO A 49 20.10 -5.61 -26.48
C PRO A 49 19.30 -5.21 -27.71
N ALA A 50 19.71 -5.69 -28.89
CA ALA A 50 19.01 -5.40 -30.15
C ALA A 50 17.51 -5.73 -30.09
N GLU A 51 17.14 -6.74 -29.30
CA GLU A 51 15.76 -7.17 -29.08
C GLU A 51 14.91 -6.16 -28.31
N LEU A 52 15.51 -5.34 -27.44
CA LEU A 52 14.80 -4.33 -26.64
C LEU A 52 14.70 -2.98 -27.33
N SER A 53 15.56 -2.70 -28.31
CA SER A 53 15.54 -1.46 -29.09
C SER A 53 14.16 -1.08 -29.64
N PRO A 54 13.39 -1.98 -30.29
CA PRO A 54 12.06 -1.63 -30.78
C PRO A 54 11.07 -1.33 -29.65
N VAL A 55 11.21 -1.97 -28.48
CA VAL A 55 10.33 -1.75 -27.32
C VAL A 55 10.59 -0.38 -26.71
N VAL A 56 11.87 -0.03 -26.49
CA VAL A 56 12.25 1.27 -25.94
C VAL A 56 11.93 2.41 -26.92
N ALA A 57 12.05 2.17 -28.22
CA ALA A 57 11.69 3.16 -29.24
C ALA A 57 10.21 3.58 -29.19
N VAL A 58 9.30 2.73 -28.69
CA VAL A 58 7.87 3.07 -28.51
C VAL A 58 7.67 4.17 -27.46
N LEU A 59 8.57 4.29 -26.49
CA LEU A 59 8.51 5.32 -25.46
C LEU A 59 8.84 6.73 -25.99
N GLY A 60 9.40 6.81 -27.21
CA GLY A 60 9.74 8.07 -27.86
C GLY A 60 10.81 8.84 -27.07
N ASP A 61 10.45 10.05 -26.63
CA ASP A 61 11.34 10.94 -25.87
C ASP A 61 11.37 10.62 -24.37
N CYS A 62 10.58 9.65 -23.91
CA CYS A 62 10.50 9.24 -22.51
C CYS A 62 11.46 8.08 -22.22
N SER A 63 12.06 8.06 -21.03
CA SER A 63 12.85 6.91 -20.57
C SER A 63 11.97 5.80 -19.99
N VAL A 64 12.53 4.59 -19.88
CA VAL A 64 11.82 3.45 -19.27
C VAL A 64 11.45 3.75 -17.82
N ASP A 65 12.35 4.36 -17.07
CA ASP A 65 12.17 4.67 -15.64
C ASP A 65 11.15 5.79 -15.38
N GLU A 66 10.87 6.63 -16.38
CA GLU A 66 9.87 7.71 -16.27
C GLU A 66 8.46 7.26 -16.70
N CYS A 67 8.35 6.44 -17.76
CA CYS A 67 7.05 6.07 -18.34
C CYS A 67 6.53 4.69 -17.92
N MET A 68 7.35 3.85 -17.30
CA MET A 68 6.93 2.54 -16.79
C MET A 68 7.06 2.47 -15.27
N LEU A 69 6.38 1.51 -14.64
CA LEU A 69 6.50 1.25 -13.21
C LEU A 69 7.53 0.14 -12.97
N THR A 70 8.25 0.21 -11.84
CA THR A 70 9.16 -0.89 -11.45
C THR A 70 8.35 -2.15 -11.16
N SER A 71 8.95 -3.29 -11.44
CA SER A 71 8.37 -4.58 -11.08
C SER A 71 8.20 -4.69 -9.57
N ASP A 72 9.21 -4.23 -8.81
CA ASP A 72 9.19 -4.21 -7.35
C ASP A 72 8.01 -3.41 -6.79
N PHE A 73 7.74 -2.21 -7.32
CA PHE A 73 6.58 -1.41 -6.89
C PHE A 73 5.26 -2.14 -7.17
N LEU A 74 5.14 -2.78 -8.33
CA LEU A 74 3.94 -3.54 -8.69
C LEU A 74 3.78 -4.77 -7.77
N GLU A 75 4.85 -5.43 -7.38
CA GLU A 75 4.82 -6.54 -6.42
C GLU A 75 4.44 -6.05 -5.02
N ASP A 76 4.98 -4.92 -4.57
CA ASP A 76 4.68 -4.32 -3.25
C ASP A 76 3.20 -3.96 -3.09
N VAL A 77 2.55 -3.49 -4.16
CA VAL A 77 1.11 -3.18 -4.17
C VAL A 77 0.23 -4.41 -4.47
N GLY A 78 0.82 -5.60 -4.58
CA GLY A 78 0.13 -6.89 -4.59
C GLY A 78 -0.04 -7.54 -5.96
N PHE A 79 0.61 -7.06 -7.02
CA PHE A 79 0.65 -7.80 -8.27
C PHE A 79 1.53 -9.04 -8.12
N THR A 80 1.23 -10.06 -8.92
CA THR A 80 2.00 -11.30 -8.98
C THR A 80 2.57 -11.49 -10.38
N VAL A 81 3.81 -11.97 -10.47
CA VAL A 81 4.42 -12.28 -11.77
C VAL A 81 3.73 -13.49 -12.39
N VAL A 82 3.07 -13.29 -13.53
CA VAL A 82 2.39 -14.35 -14.29
C VAL A 82 3.14 -14.77 -15.54
N ALA A 83 4.06 -13.94 -16.02
CA ALA A 83 5.00 -14.30 -17.08
C ALA A 83 6.38 -13.72 -16.75
N PRO A 84 7.33 -14.55 -16.30
CA PRO A 84 8.69 -14.10 -16.01
C PRO A 84 9.36 -13.59 -17.27
N HIS A 85 10.04 -12.45 -17.17
CA HIS A 85 10.90 -11.93 -18.22
C HIS A 85 12.05 -11.14 -17.57
N PRO A 86 13.30 -11.22 -18.07
CA PRO A 86 14.44 -10.59 -17.42
C PRO A 86 14.34 -9.06 -17.30
N TYR A 87 13.70 -8.44 -18.29
CA TYR A 87 13.62 -6.98 -18.45
C TYR A 87 12.24 -6.41 -18.13
N PHE A 88 11.21 -6.93 -18.82
CA PHE A 88 9.83 -6.49 -18.67
C PHE A 88 8.89 -7.64 -18.25
N PRO A 89 8.90 -8.07 -16.98
CA PRO A 89 7.99 -9.12 -16.51
C PRO A 89 6.53 -8.68 -16.63
N ARG A 90 5.65 -9.64 -16.94
CA ARG A 90 4.20 -9.41 -16.94
C ARG A 90 3.65 -9.79 -15.58
N LEU A 91 3.00 -8.84 -14.92
CA LEU A 91 2.38 -9.02 -13.62
C LEU A 91 0.86 -8.90 -13.71
N ARG A 92 0.17 -9.52 -12.76
CA ARG A 92 -1.28 -9.55 -12.67
C ARG A 92 -1.73 -9.36 -11.24
N LEU A 93 -2.69 -8.45 -11.05
CA LEU A 93 -3.42 -8.25 -9.81
C LEU A 93 -4.84 -8.79 -10.00
N GLU A 94 -5.21 -9.81 -9.23
CA GLU A 94 -6.59 -10.29 -9.17
C GLU A 94 -7.42 -9.32 -8.31
N LEU A 95 -8.50 -8.82 -8.90
CA LEU A 95 -9.43 -7.90 -8.27
C LEU A 95 -10.57 -8.71 -7.64
N ASP A 96 -10.23 -9.45 -6.59
CA ASP A 96 -11.24 -10.20 -5.85
C ASP A 96 -12.22 -9.23 -5.17
N LYS A 97 -13.46 -9.68 -5.01
CA LYS A 97 -14.49 -8.97 -4.21
C LYS A 97 -14.06 -8.73 -2.75
N GLY A 98 -12.94 -9.32 -2.30
CA GLY A 98 -12.33 -9.15 -0.99
C GLY A 98 -11.33 -7.97 -0.87
N LEU A 99 -10.92 -7.31 -1.97
CA LEU A 99 -10.11 -6.08 -1.88
C LEU A 99 -10.91 -4.91 -1.30
N GLY A 100 -12.25 -4.92 -1.45
CA GLY A 100 -13.16 -4.00 -0.76
C GLY A 100 -13.21 -4.25 0.74
N TRP A 101 -13.01 -5.49 1.21
CA TRP A 101 -13.06 -5.81 2.64
C TRP A 101 -11.89 -5.21 3.41
N LYS A 102 -10.66 -5.21 2.88
CA LYS A 102 -9.54 -4.53 3.57
C LYS A 102 -9.73 -3.02 3.61
N ALA A 103 -10.14 -2.39 2.51
CA ALA A 103 -10.39 -0.94 2.49
C ALA A 103 -11.56 -0.53 3.40
N GLU A 104 -12.66 -1.31 3.43
CA GLU A 104 -13.80 -1.07 4.31
C GLU A 104 -13.47 -1.37 5.78
N VAL A 105 -12.67 -2.40 6.06
CA VAL A 105 -12.24 -2.76 7.41
C VAL A 105 -11.21 -1.78 7.95
N GLU A 106 -10.25 -1.32 7.16
CA GLU A 106 -9.32 -0.25 7.55
C GLU A 106 -10.08 1.07 7.76
N ALA A 107 -11.02 1.43 6.87
CA ALA A 107 -11.87 2.60 7.08
C ALA A 107 -12.77 2.48 8.33
N ALA A 108 -13.27 1.28 8.64
CA ALA A 108 -14.02 1.02 9.86
C ALA A 108 -13.12 1.01 11.11
N LEU A 109 -11.89 0.53 10.97
CA LEU A 109 -10.89 0.49 12.04
C LEU A 109 -10.38 1.90 12.38
N GLU A 110 -10.09 2.74 11.38
CA GLU A 110 -9.71 4.14 11.56
C GLU A 110 -10.82 4.92 12.27
N ARG A 111 -12.09 4.72 11.87
CA ARG A 111 -13.26 5.31 12.54
C ARG A 111 -13.42 4.85 13.99
N LEU A 112 -13.13 3.57 14.28
CA LEU A 112 -13.13 3.06 15.65
C LEU A 112 -11.96 3.62 16.47
N LEU A 113 -10.78 3.81 15.87
CA LEU A 113 -9.61 4.40 16.53
C LEU A 113 -9.76 5.91 16.79
N GLU A 114 -10.42 6.65 15.91
CA GLU A 114 -10.75 8.07 16.12
C GLU A 114 -11.79 8.24 17.23
N ASN A 115 -12.82 7.38 17.27
CA ASN A 115 -13.85 7.40 18.30
C ASN A 115 -13.33 6.96 19.67
N ALA A 116 -12.34 6.05 19.74
CA ALA A 116 -11.76 5.57 21.00
C ALA A 116 -10.78 6.56 21.67
N ARG A 117 -10.43 7.66 21.01
CA ARG A 117 -9.56 8.72 21.59
C ARG A 117 -10.33 9.76 22.40
N ILE A 118 -11.66 9.65 22.48
CA ILE A 118 -12.52 10.56 23.24
C ILE A 118 -13.30 9.74 24.27
N GLU A 119 -12.68 9.49 25.43
CA GLU A 119 -13.29 9.39 26.77
C GLU A 119 -12.25 8.81 27.74
N VAL A 120 -11.31 9.66 28.18
CA VAL A 120 -10.79 9.50 29.54
C VAL A 120 -11.10 10.79 30.27
N PRO A 121 -12.29 10.93 30.87
CA PRO A 121 -12.50 11.99 31.83
C PRO A 121 -11.60 11.70 33.03
N ILE A 122 -10.48 12.41 33.10
CA ILE A 122 -9.70 12.56 34.32
C ILE A 122 -10.59 13.36 35.27
N GLY A 123 -11.34 12.66 36.12
CA GLY A 123 -12.32 13.22 37.04
C GLY A 123 -12.02 12.82 38.49
N ALA A 124 -11.36 13.74 39.19
CA ALA A 124 -11.16 13.92 40.62
C ALA A 124 -11.99 13.09 41.64
N GLY A 125 -11.25 12.50 42.59
CA GLY A 125 -11.42 12.64 44.05
C GLY A 125 -12.79 12.44 44.70
N LEU A 126 -12.90 11.39 45.52
CA LEU A 126 -13.70 11.41 46.75
C LEU A 126 -12.93 10.72 47.88
N SER A 127 -12.47 11.54 48.82
CA SER A 127 -12.16 11.12 50.19
C SER A 127 -13.43 10.54 50.84
N SER A 128 -13.32 9.38 51.47
CA SER A 128 -14.13 9.08 52.65
C SER A 128 -13.28 8.35 53.68
N ALA A 129 -13.10 9.06 54.78
CA ALA A 129 -12.49 8.58 56.00
C ALA A 129 -13.46 7.65 56.74
N GLY A 130 -12.90 6.63 57.40
CA GLY A 130 -13.42 6.05 58.64
C GLY A 130 -14.50 4.98 58.52
N PHE A 131 -14.20 3.77 58.99
CA PHE A 131 -14.76 3.29 60.25
C PHE A 131 -13.95 2.09 60.76
N GLY A 132 -13.29 2.26 61.91
CA GLY A 132 -12.78 1.14 62.70
C GLY A 132 -13.88 0.60 63.61
N ALA A 133 -14.00 -0.71 63.70
CA ALA A 133 -14.47 -1.44 64.90
C ALA A 133 -14.44 -2.95 64.66
N LYS A 134 -13.49 -3.66 65.27
CA LYS A 134 -13.73 -5.02 65.77
C LYS A 134 -13.16 -5.12 67.18
N SER A 135 -14.09 -5.08 68.13
CA SER A 135 -13.90 -5.41 69.54
C SER A 135 -14.08 -6.92 69.70
N THR A 136 -13.10 -7.62 70.29
CA THR A 136 -13.34 -8.91 70.94
C THR A 136 -12.27 -9.25 71.98
N VAL A 137 -12.63 -9.19 73.27
CA VAL A 137 -12.06 -9.91 74.44
C VAL A 137 -13.16 -9.87 75.53
N PRO A 138 -13.27 -10.79 76.53
CA PRO A 138 -12.94 -12.23 76.60
C PRO A 138 -14.14 -13.08 77.08
N GLN A 139 -14.01 -14.41 76.99
CA GLN A 139 -14.02 -15.30 78.17
C GLN A 139 -13.04 -16.44 77.93
#